data_AF-A0A257JDP7-F1
#
_entry.id   AF-A0A257JDP7-F1
#
_cell.length_a   1.000
_cell.length_b   1.000
_cell.length_c   1.000
_cell.angle_alpha   90.00
_cell.angle_beta   90.00
_cell.angle_gamma   90.00
#
_symmetry.space_group_name_H-M   'P 1'
#
loop_
_entity.id
_entity.type
_entity.pdbx_description
1 polymer ?
#
loop_
_entity_poly.entity_id
_entity_poly.type
_entity_poly.pdbx_seq_one_letter_code
_entity_poly.pdbx_strand_id
1 'polypeptide(L)' 'MSAVYASTLTVFVNDDSDNFADTRAFLDRRIDNVMQIEKVKYQAKQRTEFTPSLSRFIGRLRYPAK' A
#
# COMPACT_ATOMS: atom_id res chain seq x y z
N MET A 1 -6.59 -0.82 7.98
CA MET A 1 -5.89 -1.03 9.26
C MET A 1 -6.48 -2.16 10.11
N SER A 2 -7.78 -2.46 10.02
CA SER A 2 -8.43 -3.50 10.84
C SER A 2 -7.83 -4.91 10.69
N ALA A 3 -7.30 -5.28 9.52
CA ALA A 3 -6.69 -6.58 9.29
C ALA A 3 -5.37 -6.79 10.07
N VAL A 4 -4.53 -5.75 10.21
CA VAL A 4 -3.30 -5.82 11.00
C VAL A 4 -3.63 -6.02 12.47
N TYR A 5 -4.62 -5.27 12.97
CA TYR A 5 -5.08 -5.40 14.35
C TYR A 5 -5.65 -6.79 14.65
N ALA A 6 -6.58 -7.27 13.83
CA ALA A 6 -7.21 -8.59 14.03
C ALA A 6 -6.18 -9.74 13.98
N SER A 7 -5.25 -9.70 13.03
CA SER A 7 -4.21 -10.74 12.93
C SER A 7 -3.18 -10.68 14.07
N THR A 8 -2.84 -9.47 14.54
CA THR A 8 -1.95 -9.30 15.71
C THR A 8 -2.61 -9.82 16.98
N LEU A 9 -3.92 -9.61 17.14
CA LEU A 9 -4.68 -10.12 18.29
C LEU A 9 -4.62 -11.66 18.39
N THR A 10 -4.67 -12.38 17.26
CA THR A 10 -4.56 -13.84 17.27
C THR A 10 -3.20 -14.34 17.75
N VAL A 11 -2.12 -13.62 17.42
CA VAL A 11 -0.77 -13.94 17.91
C VAL A 11 -0.63 -13.58 19.38
N PHE A 12 -1.11 -12.39 19.77
CA PHE A 12 -1.05 -11.87 21.13
C PHE A 12 -1.69 -12.80 22.17
N VAL A 13 -2.82 -13.44 21.84
CA VAL A 13 -3.53 -14.34 22.76
C VAL A 13 -2.70 -15.58 23.17
N ASN A 14 -1.70 -15.95 22.37
CA ASN A 14 -0.88 -17.15 22.61
C ASN A 14 0.61 -16.82 22.85
N ASP A 15 0.93 -15.55 23.12
CA ASP A 15 2.31 -15.09 23.27
C ASP A 15 2.71 -14.98 24.73
N ASP A 16 3.48 -15.97 25.20
CA ASP A 16 4.07 -16.04 26.54
C ASP A 16 5.53 -15.52 26.59
N SER A 17 6.03 -14.93 25.49
CA SER A 17 7.40 -14.41 25.44
C SER A 17 7.56 -13.15 26.30
N ASP A 18 8.78 -12.91 26.77
CA ASP A 18 9.12 -11.73 27.58
C ASP A 18 8.67 -10.45 26.88
N ASN A 19 7.80 -9.68 27.55
CA ASN A 19 7.23 -8.43 27.03
C ASN A 19 6.57 -8.55 25.64
N PHE A 20 6.01 -9.72 25.30
CA PHE A 20 5.36 -9.99 24.02
C PHE A 20 6.29 -9.78 22.81
N ALA A 21 7.54 -10.21 22.94
CA ALA A 21 8.56 -10.08 21.89
C ALA A 21 8.10 -10.68 20.56
N ASP A 22 7.41 -11.83 20.59
CA ASP A 22 6.92 -12.50 19.38
C ASP A 22 5.78 -11.73 18.70
N THR A 23 4.84 -11.18 19.47
CA THR A 23 3.79 -10.30 18.96
C THR A 23 4.36 -9.04 18.34
N ARG A 24 5.35 -8.41 18.98
CA ARG A 24 6.04 -7.22 18.45
C ARG A 24 6.73 -7.53 17.13
N ALA A 25 7.49 -8.62 17.08
CA ALA A 25 8.15 -9.06 15.85
C ALA A 25 7.14 -9.41 14.75
N PHE A 26 5.97 -9.98 15.08
CA PHE A 26 4.91 -10.21 14.12
C PHE A 26 4.33 -8.90 13.58
N LEU A 27 4.03 -7.95 14.47
CA LEU A 27 3.48 -6.64 14.12
C LEU A 27 4.41 -5.88 13.17
N ASP A 28 5.71 -5.84 13.47
CA ASP A 28 6.71 -5.17 12.64
C ASP A 28 6.69 -5.69 11.20
N ARG A 29 6.71 -7.02 11.01
CA ARG A 29 6.62 -7.64 9.68
C ARG A 29 5.31 -7.29 8.95
N ARG A 30 4.20 -7.14 9.68
CA ARG A 30 2.89 -6.78 9.09
C ARG A 30 2.84 -5.32 8.67
N ILE A 31 3.44 -4.44 9.46
CA ILE A 31 3.60 -3.03 9.09
C ILE A 31 4.47 -2.93 7.83
N ASP A 32 5.59 -3.64 7.77
CA ASP A 32 6.46 -3.67 6.59
C ASP A 32 5.71 -4.10 5.33
N ASN A 33 4.87 -5.15 5.42
CA ASN A 33 4.05 -5.59 4.30
C ASN A 33 3.07 -4.52 3.82
N VAL A 34 2.41 -3.79 4.74
CA VAL A 34 1.51 -2.68 4.37
C VAL A 34 2.31 -1.56 3.71
N MET A 35 3.49 -1.24 4.25
CA MET A 35 4.36 -0.20 3.71
C MET A 35 4.86 -0.53 2.30
N GLN A 36 5.08 -1.80 1.96
CA GLN A 36 5.40 -2.20 0.58
C GLN A 36 4.27 -1.84 -0.40
N ILE A 37 3.01 -2.11 -0.02
CA ILE A 37 1.85 -1.77 -0.86
C ILE A 37 1.72 -0.25 -1.02
N GLU A 38 1.85 0.50 0.07
CA GLU A 38 1.76 1.96 0.04
C GLU A 38 2.91 2.58 -0.78
N LYS A 39 4.12 2.01 -0.69
CA LYS A 39 5.25 2.41 -1.53
C LYS A 39 4.95 2.20 -3.03
N VAL A 40 4.36 1.06 -3.39
CA VAL A 40 3.97 0.78 -4.78
C VAL A 40 2.91 1.77 -5.26
N LYS A 41 1.88 2.05 -4.45
CA LYS A 41 0.86 3.06 -4.77
C LYS A 41 1.46 4.45 -4.96
N TYR A 42 2.37 4.85 -4.08
CA TYR A 42 3.07 6.11 -4.19
C TYR A 42 3.85 6.22 -5.51
N GLN A 43 4.64 5.19 -5.85
CA GLN A 43 5.39 5.15 -7.11
C GLN A 43 4.48 5.17 -8.34
N ALA A 44 3.36 4.43 -8.31
CA ALA A 44 2.38 4.42 -9.39
C ALA A 44 1.73 5.80 -9.58
N LYS A 45 1.39 6.48 -8.47
CA LYS A 45 0.85 7.84 -8.50
C LYS A 45 1.86 8.82 -9.11
N GLN A 46 3.11 8.80 -8.66
CA GLN A 46 4.15 9.66 -9.22
C GLN A 46 4.33 9.44 -10.72
N ARG A 47 4.32 8.19 -11.20
CA ARG A 47 4.40 7.91 -12.65
C ARG A 47 3.21 8.46 -13.41
N THR A 48 2.01 8.35 -12.85
CA THR A 48 0.79 8.87 -13.48
C THR A 48 0.79 10.39 -13.62
N GLU A 49 1.38 11.12 -12.65
CA GLU A 49 1.52 12.58 -12.71
C GLU A 49 2.38 13.07 -13.89
N PHE A 50 3.34 12.26 -14.35
CA PHE A 50 4.22 12.60 -15.48
C PHE A 50 3.83 11.92 -16.81
N THR A 51 2.80 11.08 -16.84
CA THR A 51 2.38 10.42 -18.10
C THR A 51 1.47 11.31 -18.95
N PRO A 52 1.78 11.51 -20.24
CA PRO A 52 0.89 12.20 -21.15
C PRO A 52 -0.44 11.46 -21.27
N SER A 53 -1.53 12.19 -21.09
CA SER A 53 -2.89 11.65 -21.12
C SER A 53 -3.24 11.12 -22.53
N LEU A 54 -3.38 9.80 -22.65
CA LEU A 54 -3.88 9.13 -23.86
C LEU A 54 -5.29 9.60 -24.24
N SER A 55 -6.13 9.92 -23.23
CA SER A 55 -7.45 10.50 -23.46
C SER A 55 -7.39 11.88 -24.11
N ARG A 56 -6.43 12.75 -23.74
CA ARG A 56 -6.17 14.02 -24.46
C ARG A 56 -5.61 13.79 -25.86
N PHE A 57 -4.76 12.79 -26.05
CA PHE A 57 -4.18 12.48 -27.36
C PHE A 57 -5.25 12.01 -28.35
N ILE A 58 -6.09 11.04 -27.96
CA ILE A 58 -7.22 10.56 -28.78
C ILE A 58 -8.29 11.66 -28.95
N GLY A 59 -8.53 12.47 -27.92
CA GLY A 59 -9.43 13.62 -28.02
C GLY A 59 -9.00 14.63 -29.09
N ARG A 60 -7.70 14.95 -29.17
CA ARG A 60 -7.12 15.76 -30.26
C ARG A 60 -7.19 15.09 -31.63
N LEU A 61 -7.14 13.75 -31.68
CA LEU A 61 -7.29 13.00 -32.93
C LEU A 61 -8.75 13.04 -33.43
N ARG A 62 -9.72 13.03 -32.51
CA ARG A 62 -11.16 13.09 -32.83
C ARG A 62 -11.67 14.50 -33.11
N TYR A 63 -11.06 15.52 -32.50
CA TYR A 63 -11.37 16.93 -32.73
C TYR A 63 -10.09 17.71 -33.06
N PRO A 64 -9.74 17.88 -34.35
CA PRO A 64 -8.67 18.79 -34.73
C PRO A 64 -9.08 20.22 -34.39
N ALA A 65 -8.23 20.93 -33.63
CA ALA A 65 -8.41 22.36 -33.38
C ALA A 65 -8.25 23.10 -34.72
N LYS A 66 -9.26 23.87 -35.10
CA LYS A 66 -9.20 24.79 -36.25
C LYS A 66 -8.15 25.88 -36.02
#